data_AF-A0A7V2MIN5-F1
#
_entry.id   AF-A0A7V2MIN5-F1
#
_cell.length_a   1.000
_cell.length_b   1.000
_cell.length_c   1.000
_cell.angle_alpha   90.00
_cell.angle_beta   90.00
_cell.angle_gamma   90.00
#
_symmetry.space_group_name_H-M   'P 1'
#
loop_
_entity.id
_entity.type
_entity.pdbx_description
1 polymer ?
#
loop_
_entity_poly.entity_id
_entity_poly.type
_entity_poly.pdbx_seq_one_letter_code
_entity_poly.pdbx_strand_id
1 'polypeptide(L)'
;MVDESPPITSDGFTERLGRYLDFSPAELELNRQGRMSVRQRIRLAYRLFSPLFEGIGGAGLIVGGILLFSHLLGIWMMRFAILFAVAGLGAGLARTLRLLWHGGRDLCKGEVHVVEGRLNPSWMRAGKRLADDPVSGTKNIELFSVVLGGMAFAVNERVHTLLVDSYEIGLPSARVFYLPVSKQIQSVEVVSVQPNALQESRVRKKQRTSIWKS
;
A
#
# COMPACT_ATOMS: atom_id res chain seq x y z
N MET A 1 30.04 7.98 -10.65
CA MET A 1 29.10 9.01 -11.14
C MET A 1 28.00 9.10 -10.11
N VAL A 2 27.94 10.20 -9.36
CA VAL A 2 26.84 10.46 -8.44
C VAL A 2 25.68 10.90 -9.32
N ASP A 3 24.57 10.17 -9.25
CA ASP A 3 23.37 10.50 -10.00
C ASP A 3 22.81 11.83 -9.45
N GLU A 4 23.10 12.93 -10.14
CA GLU A 4 22.58 14.27 -9.84
C GLU A 4 21.12 14.35 -10.28
N SER A 5 20.29 13.52 -9.65
CA SER A 5 18.85 13.69 -9.74
C SER A 5 18.49 15.07 -9.17
N PRO A 6 17.74 15.91 -9.92
CA PRO A 6 17.36 17.23 -9.43
C PRO A 6 16.61 17.11 -8.09
N PRO A 7 16.72 18.12 -7.21
CA PRO A 7 16.03 18.11 -5.92
C PRO A 7 14.54 17.86 -6.13
N ILE A 8 14.01 16.82 -5.48
CA ILE A 8 12.60 16.46 -5.60
C ILE A 8 11.79 17.57 -4.94
N THR A 9 11.10 18.37 -5.75
CA THR A 9 10.13 19.37 -5.27
C THR A 9 8.89 18.67 -4.70
N SER A 10 8.12 19.36 -3.84
CA SER A 10 6.85 18.85 -3.28
C SER A 10 5.91 18.32 -4.37
N ASP A 11 5.88 19.04 -5.48
CA ASP A 11 4.98 18.78 -6.60
C ASP A 11 5.47 17.56 -7.38
N GLY A 12 6.80 17.46 -7.60
CA GLY A 12 7.41 16.30 -8.25
C GLY A 12 7.25 15.01 -7.43
N PHE A 13 7.27 15.09 -6.10
CA PHE A 13 7.01 13.93 -5.25
C PHE A 13 5.53 13.51 -5.29
N THR A 14 4.61 14.48 -5.22
CA THR A 14 3.17 14.23 -5.33
C THR A 14 2.83 13.59 -6.67
N GLU A 15 3.43 14.07 -7.76
CA GLU A 15 3.24 13.51 -9.10
C GLU A 15 3.77 12.07 -9.21
N ARG A 16 4.95 11.79 -8.66
CA ARG A 16 5.52 10.43 -8.63
C ARG A 16 4.61 9.48 -7.83
N LEU A 17 4.13 9.88 -6.66
CA LEU A 17 3.14 9.12 -5.89
C LEU A 17 1.84 8.91 -6.68
N GLY A 18 1.38 9.95 -7.39
CA GLY A 18 0.25 9.88 -8.33
C GLY A 18 0.38 8.75 -9.33
N ARG A 19 1.56 8.57 -9.94
CA ARG A 19 1.81 7.48 -10.89
C ARG A 19 1.77 6.10 -10.24
N TYR A 20 2.30 5.94 -9.04
CA TYR A 20 2.33 4.63 -8.37
C TYR A 20 1.01 4.22 -7.70
N LEU A 21 0.20 5.21 -7.31
CA LEU A 21 -1.14 5.02 -6.75
C LEU A 21 -2.24 5.15 -7.82
N ASP A 22 -1.86 5.48 -9.05
CA ASP A 22 -2.72 5.62 -10.22
C ASP A 22 -3.83 6.67 -10.01
N PHE A 23 -3.49 7.85 -9.48
CA PHE A 23 -4.45 8.96 -9.32
C PHE A 23 -4.04 10.20 -10.12
N SER A 24 -5.05 10.95 -10.58
CA SER A 24 -4.88 12.20 -11.32
C SER A 24 -5.09 13.44 -10.43
N PRO A 25 -4.58 14.62 -10.82
CA PRO A 25 -4.81 15.87 -10.08
C PRO A 25 -6.30 16.21 -9.91
N ALA A 26 -7.14 15.89 -10.89
CA ALA A 26 -8.59 16.10 -10.81
C ALA A 26 -9.23 15.20 -9.72
N GLU A 27 -8.68 14.02 -9.48
CA GLU A 27 -9.16 13.13 -8.41
C GLU A 27 -8.70 13.62 -7.03
N LEU A 28 -7.53 14.24 -6.94
CA LEU A 28 -7.06 14.86 -5.71
C LEU A 28 -8.04 15.94 -5.24
N GLU A 29 -8.54 16.76 -6.16
CA GLU A 29 -9.51 17.81 -5.83
C GLU A 29 -10.85 17.24 -5.35
N LEU A 30 -11.33 16.16 -5.96
CA LEU A 30 -12.53 15.45 -5.49
C LEU A 30 -12.31 14.84 -4.09
N ASN A 31 -11.14 14.26 -3.86
CA ASN A 31 -10.78 13.68 -2.56
C ASN A 31 -10.68 14.75 -1.46
N ARG A 32 -10.21 15.97 -1.77
CA ARG A 32 -10.24 17.13 -0.86
C ARG A 32 -11.65 17.49 -0.42
N GLN A 33 -12.64 17.27 -1.28
CA GLN A 33 -14.07 17.46 -0.99
C GLN A 33 -14.69 16.24 -0.27
N GLY A 34 -13.90 15.23 0.09
CA GLY A 34 -14.37 14.00 0.72
C GLY A 34 -15.14 13.07 -0.21
N ARG A 35 -15.01 13.25 -1.54
CA ARG A 35 -15.77 12.50 -2.55
C ARG A 35 -14.87 11.65 -3.42
N MET A 36 -15.30 10.42 -3.71
CA MET A 36 -14.63 9.60 -4.72
C MET A 36 -15.02 9.98 -6.15
N SER A 37 -14.02 10.02 -7.03
CA SER A 37 -14.20 10.12 -8.48
C SER A 37 -14.91 8.90 -9.06
N VAL A 38 -15.56 9.06 -10.21
CA VAL A 38 -16.19 7.94 -10.93
C VAL A 38 -15.17 6.87 -11.30
N ARG A 39 -13.96 7.27 -11.72
CA ARG A 39 -12.86 6.34 -12.02
C ARG A 39 -12.42 5.54 -10.79
N GLN A 40 -12.28 6.18 -9.63
CA GLN A 40 -11.95 5.49 -8.38
C GLN A 40 -13.04 4.49 -7.99
N ARG A 41 -14.32 4.86 -8.12
CA ARG A 41 -15.45 3.94 -7.86
C ARG A 41 -15.41 2.72 -8.79
N ILE A 42 -15.16 2.92 -10.08
CA ILE A 42 -15.03 1.83 -11.05
C ILE A 42 -13.84 0.93 -10.70
N ARG A 43 -12.68 1.52 -10.35
CA ARG A 43 -11.48 0.76 -9.98
C ARG A 43 -11.71 -0.05 -8.69
N LEU A 44 -12.39 0.53 -7.71
CA LEU A 44 -12.78 -0.15 -6.48
C LEU A 44 -13.75 -1.29 -6.77
N ALA A 45 -14.78 -1.05 -7.60
CA ALA A 45 -15.72 -2.09 -8.04
C ALA A 45 -14.98 -3.22 -8.76
N TYR A 46 -14.11 -2.92 -9.71
CA TYR A 46 -13.34 -3.93 -10.43
C TYR A 46 -12.49 -4.78 -9.47
N ARG A 47 -11.82 -4.18 -8.49
CA ARG A 47 -11.07 -4.92 -7.46
C ARG A 47 -11.94 -5.80 -6.56
N LEU A 48 -13.20 -5.43 -6.35
CA LEU A 48 -14.14 -6.25 -5.58
C LEU A 48 -14.65 -7.45 -6.37
N PHE A 49 -14.82 -7.29 -7.68
CA PHE A 49 -15.33 -8.35 -8.56
C PHE A 49 -14.22 -9.20 -9.18
N SER A 50 -12.96 -8.73 -9.28
CA SER A 50 -11.86 -9.50 -9.87
C SER A 50 -11.62 -10.87 -9.23
N PRO A 51 -11.72 -11.05 -7.89
CA PRO A 51 -11.53 -12.37 -7.27
C PRO A 51 -12.66 -13.35 -7.64
N LEU A 52 -13.86 -12.86 -7.97
CA LEU A 52 -14.94 -13.72 -8.46
C LEU A 52 -14.62 -14.25 -9.85
N PHE A 53 -14.14 -13.38 -10.75
CA PHE A 53 -13.77 -13.80 -12.11
C PHE A 53 -12.57 -14.76 -12.10
N GLU A 54 -11.56 -14.50 -11.27
CA GLU A 54 -10.42 -15.41 -11.07
C GLU A 54 -10.85 -16.73 -10.45
N GLY A 55 -11.75 -16.71 -9.46
CA GLY A 55 -12.28 -17.91 -8.82
C GLY A 55 -13.08 -18.79 -9.78
N ILE A 56 -13.94 -18.19 -10.61
CA ILE A 56 -14.73 -18.90 -11.62
C ILE A 56 -13.81 -19.46 -12.72
N GLY A 57 -12.86 -18.66 -13.22
CA GLY A 57 -11.91 -19.10 -14.25
C GLY A 57 -10.98 -20.22 -13.75
N GLY A 58 -10.46 -20.10 -12.54
CA GLY A 58 -9.61 -21.11 -11.91
C GLY A 58 -10.36 -22.41 -11.63
N ALA A 59 -11.59 -22.34 -11.13
CA ALA A 59 -12.42 -23.52 -10.92
C ALA A 59 -12.79 -24.21 -12.24
N GLY A 60 -13.07 -23.44 -13.29
CA GLY A 60 -13.32 -23.96 -14.64
C GLY A 60 -12.12 -24.74 -15.20
N LEU A 61 -10.90 -24.22 -15.02
CA LEU A 61 -9.67 -24.91 -15.44
C LEU A 61 -9.42 -26.19 -14.63
N ILE A 62 -9.66 -26.17 -13.33
CA ILE A 62 -9.51 -27.36 -12.47
C ILE A 62 -10.50 -28.45 -12.88
N VAL A 63 -11.79 -28.10 -13.05
CA VAL A 63 -12.82 -29.05 -13.46
C VAL A 63 -12.56 -29.57 -14.87
N GLY A 64 -12.17 -28.70 -15.81
CA GLY A 64 -11.79 -29.10 -17.17
C GLY A 64 -10.60 -30.05 -17.19
N GLY A 65 -9.56 -29.77 -16.39
CA GLY A 65 -8.40 -30.64 -16.24
C GLY A 65 -8.73 -32.00 -15.61
N ILE A 66 -9.59 -32.03 -14.57
CA ILE A 66 -10.06 -33.27 -13.95
C ILE A 66 -10.84 -34.12 -14.96
N LEU A 67 -11.72 -33.50 -15.76
CA LEU A 67 -12.46 -34.22 -16.80
C LEU A 67 -11.53 -34.80 -17.86
N LEU A 68 -10.52 -34.04 -18.30
CA LEU A 68 -9.57 -34.48 -19.33
C LEU A 68 -8.69 -35.65 -18.86
N PHE A 69 -8.29 -35.66 -17.58
CA PHE A 69 -7.42 -36.69 -17.00
C PHE A 69 -8.16 -37.76 -16.20
N SER A 70 -9.50 -37.73 -16.18
CA SER A 70 -10.34 -38.67 -15.43
C SER A 70 -10.11 -40.14 -15.83
N HIS A 71 -9.64 -40.39 -17.06
CA HIS A 71 -9.29 -41.72 -17.55
C HIS A 71 -7.91 -42.24 -17.05
N LEU A 72 -7.04 -41.34 -16.55
CA LEU A 72 -5.70 -41.67 -16.05
C LEU A 72 -5.61 -41.62 -14.51
N LEU A 73 -6.50 -40.85 -13.87
CA LEU A 73 -6.53 -40.64 -12.42
C LEU A 73 -7.41 -41.68 -11.74
N GLY A 74 -6.82 -42.51 -10.88
CA GLY A 74 -7.57 -43.44 -10.04
C GLY A 74 -8.59 -42.73 -9.12
N ILE A 75 -9.63 -43.46 -8.70
CA ILE A 75 -10.78 -42.97 -7.90
C ILE A 75 -10.34 -42.15 -6.67
N TRP A 76 -9.22 -42.50 -6.05
CA TRP A 76 -8.68 -41.79 -4.90
C TRP A 76 -8.15 -40.39 -5.23
N MET A 77 -7.44 -40.22 -6.34
CA MET A 77 -6.97 -38.89 -6.76
C MET A 77 -8.12 -37.98 -7.19
N MET A 78 -9.19 -38.54 -7.77
CA MET A 78 -10.40 -37.80 -8.10
C MET A 78 -11.07 -37.22 -6.84
N ARG A 79 -11.15 -38.00 -5.74
CA ARG A 79 -11.70 -37.54 -4.46
C ARG A 79 -10.88 -36.39 -3.85
N PHE A 80 -9.55 -36.51 -3.85
CA PHE A 80 -8.68 -35.44 -3.37
C PHE A 80 -8.79 -34.18 -4.23
N ALA A 81 -8.81 -34.31 -5.56
CA ALA A 81 -8.97 -33.17 -6.46
C ALA A 81 -10.29 -32.41 -6.25
N ILE A 82 -11.39 -33.13 -6.03
CA ILE A 82 -12.69 -32.54 -5.68
C ILE A 82 -12.63 -31.82 -4.33
N LEU A 83 -12.02 -32.43 -3.30
CA LEU A 83 -11.86 -31.79 -1.99
C LEU A 83 -11.01 -30.50 -2.07
N PHE A 84 -9.91 -30.52 -2.83
CA PHE A 84 -9.08 -29.34 -3.07
C PHE A 84 -9.83 -28.26 -3.86
N ALA A 85 -10.62 -28.64 -4.86
CA ALA A 85 -11.44 -27.70 -5.63
C ALA A 85 -12.51 -27.05 -4.75
N VAL A 86 -13.21 -27.81 -3.92
CA VAL A 86 -14.22 -27.30 -2.99
C VAL A 86 -13.59 -26.43 -1.90
N ALA A 87 -12.45 -26.84 -1.35
CA ALA A 87 -11.71 -26.05 -0.35
C ALA A 87 -11.19 -24.73 -0.96
N GLY A 88 -10.65 -24.77 -2.18
CA GLY A 88 -10.20 -23.59 -2.92
C GLY A 88 -11.34 -22.63 -3.24
N LEU A 89 -12.50 -23.16 -3.67
CA LEU A 89 -13.72 -22.40 -3.89
C LEU A 89 -14.24 -21.76 -2.59
N GLY A 90 -14.25 -22.51 -1.48
CA GLY A 90 -14.66 -22.01 -0.17
C GLY A 90 -13.77 -20.89 0.36
N ALA A 91 -12.44 -21.05 0.24
CA ALA A 91 -11.47 -20.02 0.63
C ALA A 91 -11.57 -18.78 -0.27
N GLY A 92 -11.73 -18.97 -1.58
CA GLY A 92 -11.96 -17.90 -2.54
C GLY A 92 -13.23 -17.12 -2.23
N LEU A 93 -14.34 -17.82 -2.02
CA LEU A 93 -15.63 -17.21 -1.68
C LEU A 93 -15.57 -16.43 -0.36
N ALA A 94 -14.95 -17.00 0.68
CA ALA A 94 -14.78 -16.32 1.96
C ALA A 94 -13.94 -15.04 1.83
N ARG A 95 -12.88 -15.07 1.01
CA ARG A 95 -12.06 -13.89 0.72
C ARG A 95 -12.85 -12.83 -0.05
N THR A 96 -13.61 -13.23 -1.06
CA THR A 96 -14.47 -12.32 -1.80
C THR A 96 -15.54 -11.70 -0.91
N LEU A 97 -16.23 -12.48 -0.06
CA LEU A 97 -17.25 -11.97 0.85
C LEU A 97 -16.69 -10.93 1.83
N ARG A 98 -15.48 -11.14 2.36
CA ARG A 98 -14.81 -10.11 3.19
C ARG A 98 -14.48 -8.85 2.40
N LEU A 99 -13.93 -9.00 1.19
CA LEU A 99 -13.64 -7.85 0.32
C LEU A 99 -14.92 -7.09 -0.02
N LEU A 100 -15.99 -7.80 -0.41
CA LEU A 100 -17.30 -7.24 -0.73
C LEU A 100 -17.91 -6.52 0.47
N TRP A 101 -17.77 -7.07 1.68
CA TRP A 101 -18.25 -6.45 2.90
C TRP A 101 -17.53 -5.12 3.19
N HIS A 102 -16.20 -5.10 3.13
CA HIS A 102 -15.41 -3.90 3.42
C HIS A 102 -15.49 -2.87 2.30
N GLY A 103 -15.17 -3.26 1.07
CA GLY A 103 -15.16 -2.36 -0.08
C GLY A 103 -16.56 -2.01 -0.58
N GLY A 104 -17.56 -2.87 -0.39
CA GLY A 104 -18.97 -2.53 -0.67
C GLY A 104 -19.48 -1.44 0.26
N ARG A 105 -19.12 -1.46 1.55
CA ARG A 105 -19.44 -0.35 2.47
C ARG A 105 -18.76 0.95 2.06
N ASP A 106 -17.50 0.89 1.63
CA ASP A 106 -16.80 2.08 1.11
C ASP A 106 -17.44 2.61 -0.19
N LEU A 107 -17.88 1.73 -1.10
CA LEU A 107 -18.60 2.10 -2.32
C LEU A 107 -19.97 2.72 -2.03
N CYS A 108 -20.74 2.15 -1.11
CA CYS A 108 -22.07 2.64 -0.75
C CYS A 108 -21.99 4.01 -0.07
N LYS A 109 -20.99 4.23 0.77
CA LYS A 109 -20.79 5.53 1.41
C LYS A 109 -20.22 6.56 0.44
N GLY A 110 -19.29 6.16 -0.43
CA GLY A 110 -18.65 7.08 -1.37
C GLY A 110 -17.78 8.16 -0.71
N GLU A 111 -17.55 8.03 0.61
CA GLU A 111 -16.85 9.00 1.45
C GLU A 111 -15.35 8.74 1.46
N VAL A 112 -14.58 9.81 1.37
CA VAL A 112 -13.12 9.80 1.50
C VAL A 112 -12.76 10.55 2.77
N HIS A 113 -11.98 9.90 3.63
CA HIS A 113 -11.47 10.52 4.86
C HIS A 113 -10.06 11.06 4.63
N VAL A 114 -9.71 12.10 5.39
CA VAL A 114 -8.39 12.71 5.36
C VAL A 114 -7.68 12.51 6.68
N VAL A 115 -6.40 12.14 6.62
CA VAL A 115 -5.48 12.16 7.76
C VAL A 115 -4.25 12.95 7.33
N GLU A 116 -3.89 13.94 8.13
CA GLU A 116 -2.66 14.70 7.96
C GLU A 116 -1.61 14.22 8.96
N GLY A 117 -0.36 14.09 8.51
CA GLY A 117 0.75 13.83 9.42
C GLY A 117 2.08 13.76 8.72
N ARG A 118 3.12 13.47 9.51
CA ARG A 118 4.45 13.15 8.97
C ARG A 118 4.48 11.72 8.49
N LEU A 119 4.92 11.53 7.27
CA LEU A 119 5.01 10.21 6.67
C LEU A 119 6.18 9.47 7.33
N ASN A 120 5.90 8.50 8.20
CA ASN A 120 6.92 7.68 8.81
C ASN A 120 6.89 6.29 8.18
N PRO A 121 7.96 5.86 7.51
CA PRO A 121 8.01 4.49 7.02
C PRO A 121 7.93 3.51 8.20
N SER A 122 7.22 2.39 8.01
CA SER A 122 6.94 1.43 9.09
C SER A 122 8.17 0.76 9.71
N TRP A 123 9.33 0.86 9.07
CA TRP A 123 10.62 0.40 9.61
C TRP A 123 11.35 1.47 10.43
N MET A 124 10.75 2.65 10.67
CA MET A 124 11.29 3.73 11.50
C MET A 124 10.35 4.13 12.65
N ARG A 125 10.84 4.11 13.89
CA ARG A 125 10.13 4.62 15.07
C ARG A 125 11.00 5.66 15.76
N ALA A 126 10.49 6.88 15.90
CA ALA A 126 11.22 8.01 16.50
C ALA A 126 12.62 8.24 15.89
N GLY A 127 12.78 8.02 14.58
CA GLY A 127 14.04 8.22 13.86
C GLY A 127 15.07 7.09 14.03
N LYS A 128 14.73 5.99 14.71
CA LYS A 128 15.53 4.77 14.76
C LYS A 128 14.88 3.68 13.91
N ARG A 129 15.70 2.79 13.34
CA ARG A 129 15.18 1.61 12.64
C ARG A 129 14.47 0.73 13.65
N LEU A 130 13.28 0.20 13.33
CA LEU A 130 12.54 -0.72 14.21
C LEU A 130 13.32 -1.99 14.53
N ALA A 131 14.23 -2.40 13.64
CA ALA A 131 15.16 -3.51 13.88
C ALA A 131 16.12 -3.23 15.05
N ASP A 132 16.40 -1.95 15.32
CA ASP A 132 17.29 -1.50 16.40
C ASP A 132 16.50 -1.09 17.66
N ASP A 133 15.17 -1.15 17.64
CA ASP A 133 14.31 -0.81 18.77
C ASP A 133 14.01 -2.08 19.60
N PRO A 134 14.51 -2.17 20.84
CA PRO A 134 14.38 -3.36 21.68
C PRO A 134 12.92 -3.67 22.08
N VAL A 135 11.99 -2.73 21.91
CA VAL A 135 10.58 -2.88 22.30
C VAL A 135 9.73 -3.42 21.16
N SER A 136 10.06 -3.12 19.90
CA SER A 136 9.26 -3.49 18.71
C SER A 136 9.79 -4.68 17.91
N GLY A 137 10.91 -5.24 18.34
CA GLY A 137 11.85 -5.96 17.48
C GLY A 137 11.43 -7.28 16.83
N THR A 138 10.19 -7.80 16.86
CA THR A 138 10.02 -9.18 16.34
C THR A 138 8.72 -9.70 15.72
N LYS A 139 7.55 -9.04 15.68
CA LYS A 139 6.34 -9.83 15.32
C LYS A 139 5.33 -9.38 14.27
N ASN A 140 5.34 -8.16 13.74
CA ASN A 140 4.32 -7.76 12.74
C ASN A 140 4.78 -6.63 11.82
N ILE A 141 5.94 -6.77 11.17
CA ILE A 141 6.23 -5.89 10.04
C ILE A 141 5.40 -6.42 8.86
N GLU A 142 4.22 -5.85 8.64
CA GLU A 142 3.63 -5.89 7.30
C GLU A 142 4.65 -5.24 6.38
N LEU A 143 5.29 -6.07 5.53
CA LEU A 143 6.52 -5.76 4.80
C LEU A 143 6.50 -4.41 4.04
N PHE A 144 5.30 -3.88 3.75
CA PHE A 144 5.11 -2.60 3.06
C PHE A 144 3.97 -1.80 3.71
N SER A 145 4.19 -1.29 4.91
CA SER A 145 3.25 -0.37 5.58
C SER A 145 3.86 1.00 5.84
N VAL A 146 3.02 2.01 6.00
CA VAL A 146 3.45 3.37 6.39
C VAL A 146 2.54 3.91 7.48
N VAL A 147 3.14 4.65 8.42
CA VAL A 147 2.40 5.30 9.51
C VAL A 147 2.31 6.79 9.23
N LEU A 148 1.09 7.29 9.08
CA LEU A 148 0.80 8.70 8.86
C LEU A 148 -0.24 9.17 9.89
N GLY A 149 0.06 10.23 10.61
CA GLY A 149 -0.84 10.77 11.64
C GLY A 149 -1.22 9.74 12.72
N GLY A 150 -0.33 8.78 13.01
CA GLY A 150 -0.59 7.68 13.95
C GLY A 150 -1.41 6.51 13.39
N MET A 151 -1.83 6.55 12.12
CA MET A 151 -2.54 5.45 11.47
C MET A 151 -1.62 4.67 10.52
N ALA A 152 -1.67 3.35 10.61
CA ALA A 152 -0.96 2.46 9.68
C ALA A 152 -1.80 2.18 8.42
N PHE A 153 -1.14 2.26 7.27
CA PHE A 153 -1.70 1.95 5.96
C PHE A 153 -0.80 0.96 5.23
N ALA A 154 -1.41 -0.09 4.67
CA ALA A 154 -0.70 -0.99 3.77
C ALA A 154 -0.50 -0.31 2.40
N VAL A 155 0.70 -0.41 1.86
CA VAL A 155 1.08 0.15 0.55
C VAL A 155 1.75 -0.92 -0.30
N ASN A 156 1.84 -0.69 -1.60
CA ASN A 156 2.62 -1.58 -2.46
C ASN A 156 4.14 -1.31 -2.27
N GLU A 157 4.96 -2.26 -2.70
CA GLU A 157 6.42 -2.19 -2.60
C GLU A 157 7.01 -0.94 -3.26
N ARG A 158 6.52 -0.56 -4.45
CA ARG A 158 7.04 0.61 -5.19
C ARG A 158 6.80 1.92 -4.45
N VAL A 159 5.61 2.08 -3.89
CA VAL A 159 5.23 3.22 -3.04
C VAL A 159 6.10 3.19 -1.79
N HIS A 160 6.25 2.03 -1.15
CA HIS A 160 7.12 1.91 0.01
C HIS A 160 8.56 2.35 -0.31
N THR A 161 9.18 1.83 -1.37
CA THR A 161 10.53 2.19 -1.80
C THR A 161 10.65 3.70 -2.09
N LEU A 162 9.69 4.29 -2.82
CA LEU A 162 9.70 5.73 -3.06
C LEU A 162 9.68 6.56 -1.77
N LEU A 163 8.89 6.12 -0.78
CA LEU A 163 8.78 6.78 0.53
C LEU A 163 10.05 6.59 1.37
N VAL A 164 10.70 5.43 1.26
CA VAL A 164 12.01 5.15 1.87
C VAL A 164 13.10 6.02 1.26
N ASP A 165 13.19 6.09 -0.06
CA ASP A 165 14.20 6.89 -0.77
C ASP A 165 14.04 8.38 -0.44
N SER A 166 12.80 8.82 -0.28
CA SER A 166 12.49 10.23 0.04
C SER A 166 12.68 10.56 1.53
N TYR A 167 12.69 9.55 2.41
CA TYR A 167 13.00 9.72 3.84
C TYR A 167 14.38 10.35 4.03
N GLU A 168 15.36 9.93 3.22
CA GLU A 168 16.75 10.39 3.30
C GLU A 168 16.89 11.89 2.97
N ILE A 169 15.96 12.43 2.19
CA ILE A 169 15.95 13.81 1.68
C ILE A 169 15.18 14.75 2.62
N GLY A 170 14.32 14.20 3.48
CA GLY A 170 13.56 14.94 4.49
C GLY A 170 12.08 14.57 4.45
N LEU A 171 11.50 14.29 5.62
CA LEU A 171 10.14 13.78 5.71
C LEU A 171 9.11 14.85 5.33
N PRO A 172 8.36 14.68 4.23
CA PRO A 172 7.24 15.56 3.96
C PRO A 172 6.12 15.32 4.97
N SER A 173 5.49 16.41 5.43
CA SER A 173 4.12 16.34 5.95
C SER A 173 3.20 16.09 4.76
N ALA A 174 2.37 15.07 4.86
CA ALA A 174 1.45 14.67 3.81
C ALA A 174 0.03 14.52 4.35
N ARG A 175 -0.95 14.82 3.51
CA ARG A 175 -2.34 14.42 3.68
C ARG A 175 -2.58 13.16 2.87
N VAL A 176 -3.09 12.14 3.52
CA VAL A 176 -3.58 10.93 2.86
C VAL A 176 -5.09 10.98 2.83
N PHE A 177 -5.62 10.76 1.64
CA PHE A 177 -7.01 10.54 1.38
C PHE A 177 -7.25 9.03 1.26
N TYR A 178 -8.13 8.49 2.09
CA TYR A 178 -8.32 7.04 2.19
C TYR A 178 -9.78 6.66 2.41
N LEU A 179 -10.06 5.38 2.21
CA LEU A 179 -11.36 4.78 2.46
C LEU A 179 -11.48 4.33 3.93
N PRO A 180 -12.52 4.75 4.66
CA PRO A 180 -12.60 4.56 6.11
C PRO A 180 -12.67 3.09 6.53
N VAL A 181 -13.31 2.21 5.75
CA VAL A 181 -13.48 0.80 6.13
C VAL A 181 -12.31 -0.05 5.67
N SER A 182 -11.91 0.04 4.39
CA SER A 182 -10.81 -0.75 3.83
C SER A 182 -9.41 -0.21 4.14
N LYS A 183 -9.31 1.02 4.67
CA LYS A 183 -8.05 1.76 4.86
C LYS A 183 -7.20 1.86 3.60
N GLN A 184 -7.84 1.78 2.43
CA GLN A 184 -7.14 1.89 1.15
C GLN A 184 -6.83 3.35 0.84
N ILE A 185 -5.57 3.64 0.52
CA ILE A 185 -5.14 4.96 0.04
C ILE A 185 -5.74 5.24 -1.35
N GLN A 186 -6.36 6.40 -1.49
CA GLN A 186 -6.93 6.92 -2.74
C GLN A 186 -6.00 7.95 -3.38
N SER A 187 -5.43 8.85 -2.58
CA SER A 187 -4.41 9.80 -3.05
C SER A 187 -3.59 10.33 -1.88
N VAL A 188 -2.44 10.91 -2.20
CA VAL A 188 -1.55 11.54 -1.23
C VAL A 188 -1.18 12.93 -1.74
N GLU A 189 -1.25 13.91 -0.85
CA GLU A 189 -0.88 15.30 -1.12
C GLU A 189 0.25 15.69 -0.17
N VAL A 190 1.35 16.24 -0.69
CA VAL A 190 2.39 16.85 0.16
C VAL A 190 1.96 18.25 0.57
N VAL A 191 1.95 18.49 1.88
CA VAL A 191 1.60 19.80 2.45
C VAL A 191 2.84 20.65 2.68
N SER A 192 3.91 20.06 3.20
CA SER A 192 5.16 20.79 3.48
C SER A 192 6.34 19.85 3.54
N VAL A 193 7.49 20.27 3.03
CA VAL A 193 8.77 19.61 3.29
C VAL A 193 9.41 20.30 4.50
N GLN A 194 9.44 19.64 5.65
CA GLN A 194 10.22 20.15 6.78
C GLN A 194 11.63 19.54 6.72
N PRO A 195 12.69 20.35 6.88
CA PRO A 195 14.06 19.83 6.93
C PRO A 195 14.17 18.85 8.10
N ASN A 196 14.77 17.69 7.85
CA ASN A 196 14.82 16.60 8.81
C ASN A 196 15.79 16.95 9.95
N ALA A 197 15.37 16.79 11.21
CA ALA A 197 16.27 16.93 12.37
C ALA A 197 17.47 15.96 12.30
N LEU A 198 17.31 14.81 11.61
CA LEU A 198 18.40 13.88 11.32
C LEU A 198 19.46 14.47 10.38
N GLN A 199 19.06 15.30 9.41
CA GLN A 199 19.98 16.00 8.53
C GLN A 199 20.75 17.07 9.31
N GLU A 200 20.08 17.83 10.18
CA GLU A 200 20.76 18.76 11.10
C GLU A 200 21.78 18.04 11.99
N SER A 201 21.43 16.87 12.55
CA SER A 201 22.35 16.11 13.40
C SER A 201 23.53 15.50 12.63
N ARG A 202 23.34 15.06 11.37
CA ARG A 202 24.43 14.58 10.49
C ARG A 202 25.33 15.73 10.03
N VAL A 203 24.76 16.87 9.66
CA VAL A 203 25.50 18.09 9.31
C VAL A 203 26.31 18.58 10.51
N ARG A 204 25.71 18.64 11.70
CA ARG A 204 26.40 18.97 12.95
C ARG A 204 27.51 17.96 13.31
N LYS A 205 27.29 16.67 13.09
CA LYS A 205 28.34 15.64 13.28
C LYS A 205 29.49 15.82 12.29
N LYS A 206 29.21 16.04 10.99
CA LYS A 206 30.23 16.29 9.96
C LYS A 206 31.05 17.55 10.27
N GLN A 207 30.38 18.65 10.66
CA GLN A 207 31.04 19.89 11.09
C GLN A 207 31.89 19.68 12.35
N ARG A 208 31.40 18.94 13.35
CA ARG A 208 32.21 18.64 14.55
C ARG A 208 33.45 17.81 14.22
N THR A 209 33.38 16.88 13.28
CA THR A 209 34.56 16.09 12.88
C THR A 209 35.55 16.85 12.01
N SER A 210 35.14 17.90 11.27
CA SER A 210 36.05 18.70 10.46
C SER A 210 36.84 19.72 11.26
N ILE A 211 36.31 20.18 12.41
CA ILE A 211 36.99 21.15 13.29
C ILE A 211 38.20 20.53 14.02
N TRP A 212 38.25 19.20 14.16
CA TRP A 212 39.32 18.49 14.87
C TRP A 212 40.44 17.95 13.98
N LYS A 213 40.48 18.34 12.70
CA LYS A 213 41.51 17.95 11.72
C LYS A 213 42.39 19.11 11.25
N SER A 214 42.51 20.17 12.05
CA SER A 214 43.44 21.29 11.80
C SER A 214 44.56 21.25 12.82
#